data_AF-A0A382AM56-F1
#
_entry.id   AF-A0A382AM56-F1
#
_cell.length_a   1.000
_cell.length_b   1.000
_cell.length_c   1.000
_cell.angle_alpha   90.00
_cell.angle_beta   90.00
_cell.angle_gamma   90.00
#
_symmetry.space_group_name_H-M   'P 1'
#
loop_
_entity.id
_entity.type
_entity.pdbx_description
1 polymer ?
#
loop_
_entity_poly.entity_id
_entity_poly.type
_entity_poly.pdbx_seq_one_letter_code
_entity_poly.pdbx_strand_id
1 'polypeptide(L)'
;MSKILWKPQSVRSTNMHQFIDYVNNLKGTSLVSYDELYEWSINNAGDFWSVIWSFSDLIYSKNYVEVVDDINKMPGAKWFSGSRLNFSENLLRYKDDQIAIQFKGENLSVCSLTYKELYQEVEVLASAFKKNGLKKGDRVVGFLPNIPETIIAMLATASIGAIWSSCSPDFGIKG
;
A
#
# COMPACT_ATOMS: atom_id res chain seq x y z
N MET A 1 -24.02 -0.82 -30.92
CA MET A 1 -23.54 -1.20 -29.58
C MET A 1 -22.89 -2.57 -29.66
N SER A 2 -21.67 -2.71 -29.16
CA SER A 2 -20.97 -4.01 -29.11
C SER A 2 -21.67 -4.97 -28.15
N LYS A 3 -21.62 -6.28 -28.44
CA LYS A 3 -22.21 -7.31 -27.58
C LYS A 3 -21.38 -7.43 -26.30
N ILE A 4 -22.02 -7.26 -25.15
CA ILE A 4 -21.39 -7.46 -23.84
C ILE A 4 -21.05 -8.95 -23.68
N LEU A 5 -19.77 -9.25 -23.40
CA LEU A 5 -19.27 -10.62 -23.29
C LEU A 5 -19.50 -11.25 -21.91
N TRP A 6 -19.50 -10.42 -20.86
CA TRP A 6 -19.65 -10.87 -19.49
C TRP A 6 -20.20 -9.74 -18.60
N LYS A 7 -20.93 -10.10 -17.54
CA LYS A 7 -21.37 -9.19 -16.48
C LYS A 7 -21.17 -9.85 -15.11
N PRO A 8 -20.85 -9.08 -14.07
CA PRO A 8 -20.78 -9.59 -12.72
C PRO A 8 -22.16 -10.07 -12.25
N GLN A 9 -22.19 -11.14 -11.46
CA GLN A 9 -23.43 -11.70 -10.91
C GLN A 9 -24.07 -10.76 -9.88
N SER A 10 -23.26 -10.04 -9.10
CA SER A 10 -23.73 -9.05 -8.14
C SER A 10 -22.74 -7.89 -8.05
N VAL A 11 -23.19 -6.70 -8.45
CA VAL A 11 -22.41 -5.46 -8.30
C VAL A 11 -22.39 -5.02 -6.83
N ARG A 12 -23.49 -5.25 -6.10
CA ARG A 12 -23.67 -4.76 -4.74
C ARG A 12 -22.74 -5.41 -3.71
N SER A 13 -22.29 -6.64 -3.96
CA SER A 13 -21.37 -7.34 -3.06
C SER A 13 -19.90 -6.94 -3.23
N THR A 14 -19.59 -6.04 -4.16
CA THR A 14 -18.20 -5.63 -4.43
C THR A 14 -17.72 -4.59 -3.41
N ASN A 15 -16.42 -4.59 -3.12
CA ASN A 15 -15.80 -3.53 -2.30
C ASN A 15 -16.00 -2.13 -2.89
N MET A 16 -16.11 -2.04 -4.23
CA MET A 16 -16.40 -0.78 -4.90
C MET A 16 -17.79 -0.23 -4.55
N HIS A 17 -18.82 -1.10 -4.50
CA HIS A 17 -20.16 -0.66 -4.11
C HIS A 17 -20.22 -0.28 -2.63
N GLN A 18 -19.54 -1.05 -1.76
CA GLN A 18 -19.40 -0.67 -0.34
C GLN A 18 -18.71 0.68 -0.17
N PHE A 19 -17.70 0.97 -1.00
CA PHE A 19 -17.04 2.27 -1.00
C PHE A 19 -17.96 3.39 -1.51
N ILE A 20 -18.76 3.16 -2.56
CA ILE A 20 -19.79 4.10 -3.03
C ILE A 20 -20.77 4.43 -1.91
N ASP A 21 -21.28 3.42 -1.20
CA ASP A 21 -22.18 3.62 -0.06
C ASP A 21 -21.49 4.44 1.05
N TYR A 22 -20.21 4.17 1.32
CA TYR A 22 -19.41 4.93 2.28
C TYR A 22 -19.24 6.41 1.89
N VAL A 23 -18.96 6.69 0.61
CA VAL A 23 -18.90 8.05 0.06
C VAL A 23 -20.24 8.76 0.21
N ASN A 24 -21.34 8.10 -0.19
CA ASN A 24 -22.70 8.64 -0.06
C ASN A 24 -23.04 9.01 1.37
N ASN A 25 -22.71 8.13 2.33
CA ASN A 25 -22.95 8.38 3.75
C ASN A 25 -22.10 9.54 4.30
N LEU A 26 -20.82 9.61 3.93
CA LEU A 26 -19.89 10.60 4.51
C LEU A 26 -20.02 11.99 3.86
N LYS A 27 -20.36 12.05 2.57
CA LYS A 27 -20.41 13.30 1.78
C LYS A 27 -21.83 13.74 1.41
N GLY A 28 -22.85 12.95 1.75
CA GLY A 28 -24.25 13.26 1.43
C GLY A 28 -24.57 13.17 -0.06
N THR A 29 -23.82 12.35 -0.81
CA THR A 29 -24.04 12.13 -2.25
C THR A 29 -25.04 11.00 -2.48
N SER A 30 -25.43 10.78 -3.74
CA SER A 30 -26.35 9.69 -4.14
C SER A 30 -25.84 8.97 -5.39
N LEU A 31 -24.56 8.61 -5.38
CA LEU A 31 -23.88 7.92 -6.45
C LEU A 31 -24.38 6.47 -6.52
N VAL A 32 -24.74 5.99 -7.71
CA VAL A 32 -25.27 4.62 -7.91
C VAL A 32 -24.40 3.75 -8.80
N SER A 33 -23.42 4.34 -9.50
CA SER A 33 -22.59 3.68 -10.48
C SER A 33 -21.10 4.02 -10.31
N TYR A 34 -20.23 3.19 -10.91
CA TYR A 34 -18.80 3.47 -10.96
C TYR A 34 -18.51 4.75 -11.76
N ASP A 35 -19.22 4.98 -12.86
CA ASP A 35 -19.01 6.16 -13.71
C ASP A 35 -19.32 7.45 -12.93
N GLU A 36 -20.39 7.46 -12.12
CA GLU A 36 -20.70 8.58 -11.23
C GLU A 36 -19.64 8.77 -10.14
N LEU A 37 -19.15 7.68 -9.52
CA LEU A 37 -18.05 7.76 -8.56
C LEU A 37 -16.78 8.32 -9.20
N TYR A 38 -16.46 7.88 -10.42
CA TYR A 38 -15.31 8.35 -11.17
C TYR A 38 -15.41 9.85 -11.44
N GLU A 39 -16.50 10.32 -12.04
CA GLU A 39 -16.75 11.74 -12.30
C GLU A 39 -16.69 12.56 -11.00
N TRP A 40 -17.30 12.05 -9.92
CA TRP A 40 -17.23 12.72 -8.63
C TRP A 40 -15.80 12.78 -8.09
N SER A 41 -15.00 11.73 -8.22
CA SER A 41 -13.63 11.65 -7.72
C SER A 41 -12.69 12.65 -8.41
N ILE A 42 -12.90 12.90 -9.71
CA ILE A 42 -12.11 13.87 -10.47
C ILE A 42 -12.52 15.29 -10.10
N ASN A 43 -13.82 15.57 -10.06
CA ASN A 43 -14.34 16.91 -9.75
C ASN A 43 -14.16 17.31 -8.29
N ASN A 44 -13.98 16.35 -7.38
CA ASN A 44 -13.87 16.56 -5.93
C ASN A 44 -12.65 15.83 -5.34
N ALA A 45 -11.49 15.89 -5.99
CA ALA A 45 -10.31 15.10 -5.65
C ALA A 45 -9.89 15.18 -4.17
N GLY A 46 -9.89 16.38 -3.57
CA GLY A 46 -9.57 16.55 -2.15
C GLY A 46 -10.55 15.80 -1.23
N ASP A 47 -11.85 15.89 -1.51
CA ASP A 47 -12.87 15.16 -0.77
C ASP A 47 -12.76 13.65 -0.99
N PHE A 48 -12.56 13.21 -2.23
CA PHE A 48 -12.38 11.80 -2.57
C PHE A 48 -11.22 11.18 -1.78
N TRP A 49 -10.05 11.81 -1.80
CA TRP A 49 -8.88 11.31 -1.08
C TRP A 49 -9.03 11.41 0.44
N SER A 50 -9.80 12.38 0.97
CA SER A 50 -10.18 12.42 2.39
C SER A 50 -11.03 11.21 2.79
N VAL A 51 -11.94 10.77 1.90
CA VAL A 51 -12.81 9.61 2.15
C VAL A 51 -11.99 8.32 2.08
N ILE A 52 -11.08 8.20 1.11
CA ILE A 52 -10.15 7.05 1.02
C ILE A 52 -9.33 6.88 2.29
N TRP A 53 -8.81 7.98 2.85
CA TRP A 53 -8.07 7.97 4.11
C TRP A 53 -8.89 7.34 5.25
N SER A 54 -10.16 7.75 5.40
CA SER A 54 -11.05 7.23 6.44
C SER A 54 -11.51 5.79 6.17
N PHE A 55 -11.79 5.46 4.91
CA PHE A 55 -12.25 4.13 4.51
C PHE A 55 -11.18 3.05 4.65
N SER A 56 -9.91 3.44 4.45
CA SER A 56 -8.78 2.52 4.44
C SER A 56 -8.29 2.12 5.84
N ASP A 57 -8.85 2.73 6.89
CA ASP A 57 -8.52 2.46 8.30
C ASP A 57 -6.99 2.45 8.54
N LEU A 58 -6.33 3.50 8.04
CA LEU A 58 -4.88 3.63 8.09
C LEU A 58 -4.39 3.86 9.52
N ILE A 59 -3.27 3.22 9.87
CA ILE A 59 -2.51 3.50 11.08
C ILE A 59 -1.58 4.68 10.79
N TYR A 60 -1.70 5.74 11.61
CA TYR A 60 -0.86 6.93 11.49
C TYR A 60 -0.57 7.53 12.87
N SER A 61 0.60 8.14 13.00
CA SER A 61 1.05 8.82 14.22
C SER A 61 0.63 10.29 14.27
N LYS A 62 0.32 10.89 13.11
CA LYS A 62 -0.17 12.26 13.00
C LYS A 62 -1.11 12.35 11.80
N ASN A 63 -2.29 12.94 12.03
CA ASN A 63 -3.27 13.16 10.97
C ASN A 63 -2.82 14.27 10.00
N TYR A 64 -3.37 14.31 8.80
CA TYR A 64 -3.12 15.41 7.85
C TYR A 64 -3.75 16.71 8.34
N VAL A 65 -3.20 17.82 7.88
CA VAL A 65 -3.76 19.18 8.02
C VAL A 65 -4.55 19.54 6.77
N GLU A 66 -4.04 19.14 5.61
CA GLU A 66 -4.64 19.43 4.31
C GLU A 66 -4.41 18.23 3.38
N VAL A 67 -5.43 17.86 2.60
CA VAL A 67 -5.36 16.69 1.71
C VAL A 67 -4.51 16.97 0.48
N VAL A 68 -4.62 18.15 -0.13
CA VAL A 68 -3.82 18.57 -1.28
C VAL A 68 -3.74 20.09 -1.30
N ASP A 69 -2.55 20.64 -1.57
CA ASP A 69 -2.33 22.10 -1.66
C ASP A 69 -2.87 22.67 -2.99
N ASP A 70 -2.48 22.09 -4.11
CA ASP A 70 -2.95 22.45 -5.45
C ASP A 70 -3.01 21.21 -6.35
N ILE A 71 -4.23 20.80 -6.72
CA ILE A 71 -4.49 19.63 -7.55
C ILE A 71 -3.92 19.75 -8.97
N ASN A 72 -3.72 20.98 -9.46
CA ASN A 72 -3.23 21.24 -10.82
C ASN A 72 -1.70 21.38 -10.89
N LYS A 73 -1.02 21.39 -9.74
CA LYS A 73 0.43 21.60 -9.66
C LYS A 73 1.20 20.34 -10.00
N MET A 74 1.70 20.29 -11.25
CA MET A 74 2.49 19.18 -11.75
C MET A 74 3.80 19.66 -12.40
N PRO A 75 4.99 19.22 -11.91
CA PRO A 75 5.22 18.39 -10.72
C PRO A 75 5.13 19.18 -9.40
N GLY A 76 4.92 18.47 -8.28
CA GLY A 76 5.15 19.01 -6.93
C GLY A 76 3.91 19.35 -6.10
N ALA A 77 2.72 18.88 -6.47
CA ALA A 77 1.58 18.83 -5.56
C ALA A 77 1.94 18.08 -4.26
N LYS A 78 1.51 18.62 -3.12
CA LYS A 78 1.75 18.06 -1.79
C LYS A 78 0.48 17.45 -1.25
N TRP A 79 0.47 16.12 -1.18
CA TRP A 79 -0.66 15.36 -0.65
C TRP A 79 -0.51 15.09 0.86
N PHE A 80 -1.62 15.14 1.58
CA PHE A 80 -1.75 14.84 3.00
C PHE A 80 -0.72 15.56 3.87
N SER A 81 -0.58 16.87 3.62
CA SER A 81 0.43 17.69 4.28
C SER A 81 0.24 17.64 5.81
N GLY A 82 1.35 17.57 6.53
CA GLY A 82 1.35 17.46 8.00
C GLY A 82 1.11 16.05 8.55
N SER A 83 0.64 15.09 7.74
CA SER A 83 0.47 13.70 8.18
C SER A 83 1.81 12.98 8.43
N ARG A 84 1.76 11.92 9.25
CA ARG A 84 2.90 11.03 9.47
C ARG A 84 2.44 9.60 9.72
N LEU A 85 2.80 8.70 8.82
CA LEU A 85 2.54 7.26 8.90
C LEU A 85 3.81 6.46 8.54
N ASN A 86 3.77 5.15 8.78
CA ASN A 86 4.76 4.21 8.27
C ASN A 86 4.10 3.16 7.37
N PHE A 87 4.69 2.93 6.20
CA PHE A 87 4.17 1.96 5.22
C PHE A 87 4.19 0.52 5.77
N SER A 88 5.32 0.10 6.35
CA SER A 88 5.46 -1.25 6.92
C SER A 88 4.54 -1.48 8.12
N GLU A 89 4.31 -0.45 8.96
CA GLU A 89 3.36 -0.53 10.07
C GLU A 89 1.94 -0.86 9.60
N ASN A 90 1.49 -0.23 8.51
CA ASN A 90 0.17 -0.49 7.95
C ASN A 90 0.07 -1.90 7.35
N LEU A 91 1.10 -2.36 6.64
CA LEU A 91 1.12 -3.71 6.07
C LEU A 91 1.28 -4.82 7.11
N LEU A 92 1.96 -4.53 8.23
CA LEU A 92 2.21 -5.47 9.33
C LEU A 92 1.30 -5.21 10.53
N ARG A 93 0.12 -4.63 10.30
CA ARG A 93 -0.87 -4.35 11.35
C ARG A 93 -1.38 -5.61 12.03
N TYR A 94 -1.38 -6.74 11.31
CA TYR A 94 -1.72 -8.05 11.84
C TYR A 94 -0.47 -8.71 12.40
N LYS A 95 -0.62 -9.39 13.54
CA LYS A 95 0.46 -10.14 14.23
C LYS A 95 -0.06 -11.48 14.73
N ASP A 96 -0.91 -12.10 13.91
CA ASP A 96 -1.59 -13.35 14.18
C ASP A 96 -1.04 -14.48 13.28
N ASP A 97 -1.65 -15.65 13.42
CA ASP A 97 -1.23 -16.86 12.71
C ASP A 97 -1.87 -16.97 11.31
N GLN A 98 -2.49 -15.89 10.78
CA GLN A 98 -2.95 -15.87 9.40
C GLN A 98 -1.77 -15.81 8.44
N ILE A 99 -1.89 -16.49 7.28
CA ILE A 99 -0.82 -16.51 6.29
C ILE A 99 -0.70 -15.16 5.59
N ALA A 100 0.47 -14.54 5.69
CA ALA A 100 0.83 -13.30 5.00
C ALA A 100 1.52 -13.56 3.65
N ILE A 101 2.43 -14.54 3.61
CA ILE A 101 3.17 -14.90 2.40
C ILE A 101 2.96 -16.38 2.09
N GLN A 102 2.59 -16.67 0.86
CA GLN A 102 2.65 -17.99 0.26
C GLN A 102 3.68 -17.96 -0.87
N PHE A 103 4.81 -18.63 -0.68
CA PHE A 103 5.89 -18.70 -1.64
C PHE A 103 5.96 -20.09 -2.27
N LYS A 104 6.17 -20.11 -3.59
CA LYS A 104 6.39 -21.32 -4.38
C LYS A 104 7.52 -21.08 -5.38
N GLY A 105 8.64 -21.77 -5.16
CA GLY A 105 9.67 -21.94 -6.19
C GLY A 105 9.33 -23.11 -7.12
N GLU A 106 9.97 -23.16 -8.29
CA GLU A 106 9.71 -24.17 -9.34
C GLU A 106 9.77 -25.61 -8.79
N ASN A 107 10.82 -25.92 -8.01
CA ASN A 107 11.05 -27.25 -7.42
C ASN A 107 11.06 -27.25 -5.89
N LEU A 108 10.48 -26.22 -5.26
CA LEU A 108 10.42 -26.11 -3.80
C LEU A 108 9.04 -26.47 -3.29
N SER A 109 8.96 -27.02 -2.08
CA SER A 109 7.69 -27.08 -1.35
C SER A 109 7.15 -25.66 -1.14
N VAL A 110 5.82 -25.55 -1.00
CA VAL A 110 5.22 -24.26 -0.62
C VAL A 110 5.77 -23.88 0.75
N CYS A 111 6.33 -22.68 0.83
CA CYS A 111 6.74 -22.06 2.07
C CYS A 111 5.71 -21.00 2.44
N SER A 112 5.25 -21.01 3.68
CA SER A 112 4.29 -20.02 4.16
C SER A 112 4.89 -19.27 5.34
N LEU A 113 4.64 -17.96 5.39
CA LEU A 113 4.90 -17.15 6.59
C LEU A 113 3.58 -16.57 7.08
N THR A 114 3.32 -16.74 8.37
CA THR A 114 2.25 -16.03 9.06
C THR A 114 2.58 -14.54 9.19
N TYR A 115 1.57 -13.71 9.47
CA TYR A 115 1.79 -12.29 9.79
C TYR A 115 2.71 -12.10 11.00
N LYS A 116 2.57 -12.97 12.02
CA LYS A 116 3.44 -12.99 13.19
C LYS A 116 4.90 -13.28 12.83
N GLU A 117 5.17 -14.32 12.04
CA GLU A 117 6.53 -14.67 11.61
C GLU A 117 7.13 -13.58 10.72
N LEU A 118 6.35 -13.07 9.75
CA LEU A 118 6.80 -11.97 8.90
C LEU A 118 7.15 -10.73 9.72
N TYR A 119 6.34 -10.37 10.71
CA TYR A 119 6.65 -9.25 11.62
C TYR A 119 7.97 -9.47 12.35
N GLN A 120 8.21 -10.67 12.89
CA GLN A 120 9.44 -10.99 13.61
C GLN A 120 10.68 -10.89 12.72
N GLU A 121 10.63 -11.45 11.51
CA GLU A 121 11.74 -11.36 10.55
C GLU A 121 12.05 -9.91 10.15
N VAL A 122 11.00 -9.11 9.92
CA VAL A 122 11.13 -7.68 9.63
C VAL A 122 11.75 -6.92 10.81
N GLU A 123 11.33 -7.24 12.04
CA GLU A 123 11.87 -6.61 13.26
C GLU A 123 13.35 -6.93 13.48
N VAL A 124 13.74 -8.20 13.28
CA VAL A 124 15.14 -8.65 13.39
C VAL A 124 16.02 -7.90 12.38
N LEU A 125 15.61 -7.86 11.11
CA LEU A 125 16.40 -7.20 10.07
C LEU A 125 16.44 -5.67 10.26
N ALA A 126 15.31 -5.04 10.61
CA ALA A 126 15.28 -3.61 10.90
C ALA A 126 16.18 -3.24 12.09
N SER A 127 16.25 -4.11 13.11
CA SER A 127 17.15 -3.94 14.26
C SER A 127 18.62 -4.06 13.83
N ALA A 128 18.94 -5.02 12.97
CA ALA A 128 20.27 -5.16 12.40
C ALA A 128 20.68 -3.93 11.57
N PHE A 129 19.78 -3.38 10.74
CA PHE A 129 20.00 -2.15 9.99
C PHE A 129 20.32 -0.97 10.91
N LYS A 130 19.52 -0.74 11.95
CA LYS A 130 19.79 0.33 12.93
C LYS A 130 21.12 0.13 13.64
N LYS A 131 21.46 -1.11 14.04
CA LYS A 131 22.74 -1.44 14.69
C LYS A 131 23.94 -1.16 13.79
N ASN A 132 23.78 -1.34 12.47
CA ASN A 132 24.80 -1.00 11.47
C ASN A 132 24.76 0.47 11.04
N GLY A 133 24.00 1.32 11.73
CA GLY A 133 24.03 2.77 11.56
C GLY A 133 23.13 3.33 10.47
N LEU A 134 22.25 2.53 9.86
CA LEU A 134 21.28 3.02 8.87
C LEU A 134 20.28 3.97 9.54
N LYS A 135 20.01 5.08 8.84
CA LYS A 135 19.12 6.15 9.28
C LYS A 135 18.04 6.44 8.24
N LYS A 136 17.04 7.21 8.65
CA LYS A 136 16.01 7.72 7.75
C LYS A 136 16.66 8.46 6.57
N GLY A 137 16.28 8.09 5.35
CA GLY A 137 16.82 8.66 4.10
C GLY A 137 18.05 7.97 3.51
N ASP A 138 18.66 7.01 4.23
CA ASP A 138 19.68 6.14 3.65
C ASP A 138 19.05 5.19 2.63
N ARG A 139 19.85 4.72 1.66
CA ARG A 139 19.39 3.81 0.60
C ARG A 139 19.83 2.39 0.90
N VAL A 140 18.91 1.44 0.76
CA VAL A 140 19.19 0.00 0.81
C VAL A 140 18.83 -0.57 -0.56
N VAL A 141 19.77 -1.27 -1.18
CA VAL A 141 19.61 -1.82 -2.53
C VAL A 141 19.63 -3.35 -2.47
N GLY A 142 18.60 -4.00 -3.00
CA GLY A 142 18.49 -5.45 -3.10
C GLY A 142 18.63 -5.94 -4.54
N PHE A 143 19.60 -6.80 -4.81
CA PHE A 143 19.67 -7.63 -6.02
C PHE A 143 19.17 -9.02 -5.67
N LEU A 144 17.84 -9.19 -5.69
CA LEU A 144 17.17 -10.34 -5.10
C LEU A 144 16.03 -10.83 -6.00
N PRO A 145 15.78 -12.15 -6.08
CA PRO A 145 14.65 -12.70 -6.81
C PRO A 145 13.31 -12.44 -6.10
N ASN A 146 12.21 -12.96 -6.66
CA ASN A 146 10.90 -12.95 -6.02
C ASN A 146 10.80 -14.03 -4.92
N ILE A 147 11.33 -13.74 -3.74
CA ILE A 147 11.37 -14.61 -2.56
C ILE A 147 10.92 -13.84 -1.30
N PRO A 148 10.49 -14.52 -0.22
CA PRO A 148 10.05 -13.87 1.02
C PRO A 148 11.05 -12.87 1.60
N GLU A 149 12.34 -13.17 1.52
CA GLU A 149 13.43 -12.33 2.02
C GLU A 149 13.47 -10.96 1.34
N THR A 150 13.05 -10.88 0.07
CA THR A 150 12.94 -9.60 -0.66
C THR A 150 11.86 -8.71 -0.05
N ILE A 151 10.73 -9.31 0.33
CA ILE A 151 9.64 -8.59 1.01
C ILE A 151 10.09 -8.17 2.41
N ILE A 152 10.74 -9.08 3.16
CA ILE A 152 11.28 -8.80 4.50
C ILE A 152 12.28 -7.63 4.43
N ALA A 153 13.22 -7.63 3.48
CA ALA A 153 14.21 -6.57 3.30
C ALA A 153 13.58 -5.22 2.96
N MET A 154 12.58 -5.20 2.06
CA MET A 154 11.84 -4.00 1.70
C MET A 154 11.06 -3.43 2.90
N LEU A 155 10.33 -4.27 3.63
CA LEU A 155 9.57 -3.87 4.80
C LEU A 155 10.48 -3.41 5.95
N ALA A 156 11.60 -4.06 6.19
CA ALA A 156 12.60 -3.65 7.19
C ALA A 156 13.24 -2.30 6.83
N THR A 157 13.50 -2.06 5.55
CA THR A 157 14.03 -0.78 5.06
C THR A 157 13.01 0.34 5.26
N ALA A 158 11.76 0.13 4.84
CA ALA A 158 10.69 1.13 4.96
C ALA A 158 10.29 1.39 6.43
N SER A 159 10.39 0.40 7.33
CA SER A 159 10.03 0.56 8.76
C SER A 159 10.93 1.55 9.49
N ILE A 160 12.20 1.66 9.07
CA ILE A 160 13.18 2.60 9.65
C ILE A 160 13.24 3.94 8.91
N GLY A 161 12.42 4.11 7.87
CA GLY A 161 12.40 5.31 7.02
C GLY A 161 13.58 5.42 6.06
N ALA A 162 14.31 4.33 5.84
CA ALA A 162 15.26 4.22 4.74
C ALA A 162 14.53 4.00 3.41
N ILE A 163 15.24 4.18 2.31
CA ILE A 163 14.72 4.13 0.94
C ILE A 163 15.12 2.79 0.32
N TRP A 164 14.13 1.98 -0.02
CA TRP A 164 14.35 0.71 -0.72
C TRP A 164 14.52 0.93 -2.21
N SER A 165 15.46 0.21 -2.81
CA SER A 165 15.61 0.07 -4.26
C SER A 165 15.94 -1.39 -4.56
N SER A 166 15.48 -1.92 -5.69
CA SER A 166 15.78 -3.31 -6.06
C SER A 166 15.94 -3.50 -7.55
N CYS A 167 16.67 -4.55 -7.92
CA CYS A 167 16.79 -5.05 -9.29
C CYS A 167 16.66 -6.58 -9.30
N SER A 168 16.09 -7.11 -10.39
CA SER A 168 15.99 -8.56 -10.61
C SER A 168 17.39 -9.14 -10.81
N PRO A 169 17.69 -10.36 -10.31
CA PRO A 169 18.94 -11.05 -10.58
C PRO A 169 19.21 -11.34 -12.06
N ASP A 170 18.21 -11.18 -12.93
CA ASP A 170 18.36 -11.34 -14.39
C ASP A 170 19.13 -10.18 -15.04
N PHE A 171 19.34 -9.07 -14.33
CA PHE A 171 20.10 -7.94 -14.85
C PHE A 171 21.59 -8.28 -14.90
N GLY A 172 22.21 -8.09 -16.06
CA GLY A 172 23.64 -8.15 -16.21
C GLY A 172 24.34 -6.98 -15.51
N ILE A 173 25.66 -7.07 -15.34
CA ILE A 173 26.48 -6.05 -14.64
C ILE A 173 26.32 -4.65 -15.27
N LYS A 174 25.97 -4.56 -16.56
CA LYS A 174 25.81 -3.29 -17.30
C LYS A 174 24.37 -2.77 -17.36
N GLY A 175 23.40 -3.48 -16.79
CA GLY A 175 21.97 -3.21 -16.98
C GLY A 175 21.46 -3.81 -18.29
#